data_AF-A0A923WQS0-F1
#
_entry.id   AF-A0A923WQS0-F1
#
_cell.length_a   1.000
_cell.length_b   1.000
_cell.length_c   1.000
_cell.angle_alpha   90.00
_cell.angle_beta   90.00
_cell.angle_gamma   90.00
#
_symmetry.space_group_name_H-M   'P 1'
#
loop_
_entity.id
_entity.type
_entity.pdbx_description
1 polymer ?
#
loop_
_entity_poly.entity_id
_entity_poly.type
_entity_poly.pdbx_seq_one_letter_code
_entity_poly.pdbx_strand_id
1 'polypeptide(L)'
;MAKLAHLKRVMIIGSGPIQIGQACEFDYSGTQACKALMAEGLEVILVNSNPATIMTDPEIATRTYVEPLKFEYLEKIIAKERPDALIPTLGGQTALNLALELDKKGVLKKYNVEMLGANPAVIEAAEDRFKFRTILDEVGAKYPKSEMVTSFDQGLEVAETLGYPLILRPNYTLGGGGGGIAYSPEEYSTMLVQALHESPTTEVLVEESILGWKEFELEVMRDSSGTFVVVCSIENFDPCGVHTGDSITVAPQQTLTDREYQAMRDEACQIINRVGLEVGGANIQFATHPLTGERVVIEMNPRVSRSSALASKATGFPIAKIAALLAVGYQLHELKNDITKVTPTCYEPSLDYVVTKIPHFAFEKFTGSKDILTTQMKSVGEVMAIGRTFQESMMKALASLEKNAEAIPIVEFDMEKISYPNSQRIWHIFQAFRHGLGLDIIQQMTQITPWFLEQIETIVQFEETFKNSE
;
A
#
# COMPACT_ATOMS: atom_id res chain seq x y z
N MET A 1 27.09 2.29 -15.03
CA MET A 1 28.17 1.61 -14.29
C MET A 1 27.58 0.30 -13.82
N ALA A 2 28.20 -0.84 -14.15
CA ALA A 2 27.73 -2.15 -13.71
C ALA A 2 27.92 -2.35 -12.19
N LYS A 3 27.25 -3.38 -11.65
CA LYS A 3 27.34 -3.95 -10.28
C LYS A 3 28.56 -3.49 -9.45
N LEU A 4 28.30 -3.03 -8.22
CA LEU A 4 29.32 -2.62 -7.25
C LEU A 4 30.37 -3.72 -7.02
N ALA A 5 31.59 -3.47 -7.50
CA ALA A 5 32.65 -4.49 -7.59
C ALA A 5 33.12 -5.06 -6.24
N HIS A 6 32.87 -4.35 -5.14
CA HIS A 6 33.26 -4.79 -3.80
C HIS A 6 32.26 -5.78 -3.19
N LEU A 7 31.03 -5.87 -3.69
CA LEU A 7 29.99 -6.75 -3.14
C LEU A 7 30.17 -8.19 -3.61
N LYS A 8 30.26 -9.11 -2.66
CA LYS A 8 30.27 -10.56 -2.87
C LYS A 8 29.10 -11.24 -2.17
N ARG A 9 28.77 -10.80 -0.94
CA ARG A 9 27.75 -11.37 -0.07
C ARG A 9 26.69 -10.34 0.27
N VAL A 10 25.43 -10.65 -0.03
CA VAL A 10 24.29 -9.78 0.30
C VAL A 10 23.33 -10.54 1.20
N MET A 11 22.97 -9.91 2.31
CA MET A 11 21.95 -10.40 3.22
C MET A 11 20.58 -9.81 2.86
N ILE A 12 19.55 -10.65 2.86
CA ILE A 12 18.14 -10.25 2.75
C ILE A 12 17.42 -10.70 4.02
N ILE A 13 16.64 -9.79 4.61
CA ILE A 13 15.71 -10.11 5.70
C ILE A 13 14.33 -10.30 5.11
N GLY A 14 13.74 -11.49 5.28
CA GLY A 14 12.36 -11.79 4.89
C GLY A 14 11.33 -11.16 5.83
N SER A 15 10.05 -11.35 5.52
CA SER A 15 8.93 -10.78 6.29
C SER A 15 8.54 -11.59 7.52
N GLY A 16 8.95 -12.86 7.62
CA GLY A 16 8.48 -13.76 8.67
C GLY A 16 7.09 -14.32 8.36
N PRO A 17 6.32 -14.73 9.39
CA PRO A 17 5.03 -15.39 9.19
C PRO A 17 4.01 -14.45 8.55
N ILE A 18 3.11 -15.04 7.75
CA ILE A 18 1.98 -14.34 7.12
C ILE A 18 1.03 -13.80 8.20
N GLN A 19 0.71 -12.52 8.10
CA GLN A 19 -0.22 -11.81 8.98
C GLN A 19 -1.09 -10.86 8.13
N ILE A 20 -2.23 -10.43 8.67
CA ILE A 20 -3.04 -9.39 8.01
C ILE A 20 -2.18 -8.14 7.84
N GLY A 21 -2.12 -7.61 6.61
CA GLY A 21 -1.27 -6.47 6.24
C GLY A 21 0.18 -6.81 5.88
N GLN A 22 0.63 -8.05 6.10
CA GLN A 22 1.97 -8.50 5.69
C GLN A 22 1.93 -9.97 5.25
N ALA A 23 1.73 -10.21 3.95
CA ALA A 23 1.41 -11.53 3.43
C ALA A 23 2.38 -12.01 2.33
N CYS A 24 1.85 -12.72 1.34
CA CYS A 24 2.60 -13.49 0.35
C CYS A 24 3.41 -12.61 -0.62
N GLU A 25 3.09 -11.32 -0.72
CA GLU A 25 3.80 -10.33 -1.54
C GLU A 25 5.30 -10.26 -1.23
N PHE A 26 5.71 -10.58 0.00
CA PHE A 26 7.11 -10.55 0.43
C PHE A 26 7.85 -11.85 0.13
N ASP A 27 7.17 -13.00 0.10
CA ASP A 27 7.75 -14.22 -0.47
C ASP A 27 7.99 -14.06 -1.97
N TYR A 28 7.00 -13.53 -2.68
CA TYR A 28 7.12 -13.17 -4.09
C TYR A 28 8.31 -12.22 -4.34
N SER A 29 8.39 -11.12 -3.57
CA SER A 29 9.43 -10.11 -3.73
C SER A 29 10.81 -10.63 -3.35
N GLY A 30 10.91 -11.32 -2.21
CA GLY A 30 12.14 -11.92 -1.72
C GLY A 30 12.68 -12.99 -2.67
N THR A 31 11.81 -13.84 -3.22
CA THR A 31 12.19 -14.84 -4.23
C THR A 31 12.75 -14.18 -5.49
N GLN A 32 12.11 -13.13 -5.99
CA GLN A 32 12.60 -12.40 -7.17
C GLN A 32 13.97 -11.78 -6.93
N ALA A 33 14.15 -11.12 -5.78
CA ALA A 33 15.42 -10.52 -5.42
C ALA A 33 16.54 -11.55 -5.28
N CYS A 34 16.30 -12.66 -4.58
CA CYS A 34 17.30 -13.72 -4.40
C CYS A 34 17.74 -14.28 -5.77
N LYS A 35 16.80 -14.61 -6.66
CA LYS A 35 17.10 -15.08 -8.02
C LYS A 35 17.90 -14.06 -8.82
N ALA A 36 17.54 -12.78 -8.73
CA ALA A 36 18.23 -11.70 -9.45
C ALA A 36 19.67 -11.55 -9.00
N LEU A 37 19.90 -11.46 -7.68
CA LEU A 37 21.23 -11.27 -7.11
C LEU A 37 22.14 -12.49 -7.34
N MET A 38 21.60 -13.71 -7.24
CA MET A 38 22.36 -14.93 -7.56
C MET A 38 22.73 -15.02 -9.04
N ALA A 39 21.85 -14.59 -9.95
CA ALA A 39 22.15 -14.54 -11.38
C ALA A 39 23.31 -13.57 -11.69
N GLU A 40 23.48 -12.53 -10.87
CA GLU A 40 24.62 -11.61 -10.89
C GLU A 40 25.88 -12.17 -10.19
N GLY A 41 25.86 -13.44 -9.76
CA GLY A 41 26.98 -14.11 -9.11
C GLY A 41 27.27 -13.62 -7.68
N LEU A 42 26.27 -13.06 -6.98
CA LEU A 42 26.37 -12.77 -5.55
C LEU A 42 26.01 -14.01 -4.71
N GLU A 43 26.69 -14.17 -3.59
CA GLU A 43 26.26 -15.09 -2.53
C GLU A 43 25.13 -14.42 -1.74
N VAL A 44 23.94 -15.01 -1.78
CA VAL A 44 22.75 -14.47 -1.08
C VAL A 44 22.57 -15.20 0.25
N ILE A 45 22.54 -14.43 1.34
CA ILE A 45 22.24 -14.90 2.69
C ILE A 45 20.82 -14.45 3.02
N LEU A 46 19.88 -15.40 3.01
CA LEU A 46 18.50 -15.12 3.34
C LEU A 46 18.18 -15.54 4.78
N VAL A 47 17.49 -14.68 5.52
CA VAL A 47 16.89 -15.04 6.82
C VAL A 47 15.39 -14.79 6.77
N ASN A 48 14.60 -15.84 7.00
CA ASN A 48 13.15 -15.75 7.10
C ASN A 48 12.63 -16.84 8.04
N SER A 49 11.80 -16.49 9.03
CA SER A 49 11.26 -17.47 9.98
C SER A 49 10.10 -18.30 9.42
N ASN A 50 9.53 -17.92 8.27
CA ASN A 50 8.40 -18.62 7.67
C ASN A 50 8.88 -19.80 6.79
N PRO A 51 8.61 -21.06 7.17
CA PRO A 51 9.05 -22.21 6.39
C PRO A 51 8.19 -22.48 5.15
N ALA A 52 7.02 -21.83 5.02
CA ALA A 52 6.09 -22.04 3.91
C ALA A 52 6.30 -21.02 2.79
N THR A 53 7.56 -20.68 2.50
CA THR A 53 7.92 -19.68 1.49
C THR A 53 8.85 -20.27 0.44
N ILE A 54 8.64 -19.92 -0.82
CA ILE A 54 9.54 -20.32 -1.90
C ILE A 54 10.92 -19.70 -1.69
N MET A 55 11.01 -18.47 -1.17
CA MET A 55 12.30 -17.83 -0.92
C MET A 55 13.19 -18.64 0.03
N THR A 56 12.60 -19.46 0.92
CA THR A 56 13.35 -20.34 1.83
C THR A 56 13.72 -21.70 1.23
N ASP A 57 13.38 -21.98 -0.02
CA ASP A 57 13.83 -23.20 -0.68
C ASP A 57 15.37 -23.20 -0.82
N PRO A 58 16.06 -24.34 -0.62
CA PRO A 58 17.52 -24.41 -0.58
C PRO A 58 18.23 -23.90 -1.84
N GLU A 59 17.57 -23.95 -3.00
CA GLU A 59 18.09 -23.50 -4.29
C GLU A 59 17.89 -22.00 -4.58
N ILE A 60 17.13 -21.28 -3.75
CA ILE A 60 16.77 -19.88 -4.01
C ILE A 60 17.80 -18.89 -3.46
N ALA A 61 18.53 -19.26 -2.41
CA ALA A 61 19.61 -18.45 -1.85
C ALA A 61 20.84 -19.32 -1.59
N THR A 62 22.04 -18.73 -1.54
CA THR A 62 23.28 -19.45 -1.27
C THR A 62 23.33 -19.98 0.17
N ARG A 63 22.74 -19.24 1.10
CA ARG A 63 22.57 -19.61 2.51
C ARG A 63 21.17 -19.21 2.95
N THR A 64 20.39 -20.19 3.38
CA THR A 64 19.03 -19.96 3.89
C THR A 64 18.97 -20.26 5.38
N TYR A 65 18.49 -19.29 6.15
CA TYR A 65 18.25 -19.39 7.58
C TYR A 65 16.75 -19.33 7.88
N VAL A 66 16.19 -20.47 8.27
CA VAL A 66 14.83 -20.55 8.82
C VAL A 66 14.91 -20.36 10.33
N GLU A 67 15.13 -19.12 10.74
CA GLU A 67 15.42 -18.72 12.13
C GLU A 67 14.49 -17.57 12.57
N PRO A 68 14.24 -17.38 13.88
CA PRO A 68 13.46 -16.26 14.38
C PRO A 68 14.00 -14.91 13.88
N LEU A 69 13.10 -14.07 13.35
CA LEU A 69 13.41 -12.69 12.96
C LEU A 69 13.50 -11.78 14.19
N LYS A 70 14.60 -11.93 14.92
CA LYS A 70 14.93 -11.18 16.14
C LYS A 70 16.38 -10.73 16.09
N PHE A 71 16.66 -9.60 16.72
CA PHE A 71 17.99 -9.02 16.81
C PHE A 71 19.09 -10.04 17.16
N GLU A 72 18.92 -10.83 18.22
CA GLU A 72 19.98 -11.75 18.70
C GLU A 72 20.35 -12.82 17.67
N TYR A 73 19.39 -13.24 16.84
CA TYR A 73 19.60 -14.25 15.80
C TYR A 73 20.25 -13.61 14.58
N LEU A 74 19.76 -12.43 14.17
CA LEU A 74 20.36 -11.69 13.06
C LEU A 74 21.81 -11.30 13.33
N GLU A 75 22.16 -10.84 14.54
CA GLU A 75 23.55 -10.53 14.88
C GLU A 75 24.44 -11.79 14.78
N LYS A 76 23.96 -12.95 15.26
CA LYS A 76 24.70 -14.22 15.16
C LYS A 76 24.93 -14.64 13.71
N ILE A 77 23.92 -14.48 12.85
CA ILE A 77 24.03 -14.80 11.43
C ILE A 77 25.02 -13.84 10.74
N ILE A 78 24.92 -12.53 10.99
CA ILE A 78 25.86 -11.53 10.48
C ILE A 78 27.29 -11.85 10.94
N ALA A 79 27.47 -12.20 12.21
CA ALA A 79 28.78 -12.55 12.76
C ALA A 79 29.40 -13.80 12.12
N LYS A 80 28.56 -14.77 11.74
CA LYS A 80 28.96 -16.02 11.08
C LYS A 80 29.24 -15.83 9.60
N GLU A 81 28.29 -15.25 8.86
CA GLU A 81 28.32 -15.19 7.40
C GLU A 81 29.13 -14.01 6.85
N ARG A 82 29.27 -12.93 7.64
CA ARG A 82 29.98 -11.70 7.27
C ARG A 82 29.49 -11.15 5.92
N PRO A 83 28.20 -10.79 5.79
CA PRO A 83 27.72 -10.15 4.57
C PRO A 83 28.43 -8.81 4.33
N ASP A 84 28.64 -8.44 3.07
CA ASP A 84 29.17 -7.11 2.72
C ASP A 84 28.06 -6.07 2.82
N ALA A 85 26.82 -6.46 2.51
CA ALA A 85 25.66 -5.60 2.53
C ALA A 85 24.37 -6.29 3.01
N LEU A 86 23.40 -5.49 3.43
CA LEU A 86 22.06 -5.85 3.84
C LEU A 86 21.03 -5.07 3.00
N ILE A 87 20.04 -5.76 2.41
CA ILE A 87 18.90 -5.14 1.73
C ILE A 87 17.64 -5.34 2.59
N PRO A 88 17.11 -4.27 3.24
CA PRO A 88 15.97 -4.37 4.15
C PRO A 88 14.62 -4.09 3.48
N THR A 89 14.61 -3.69 2.21
CA THR A 89 13.45 -3.16 1.50
C THR A 89 12.55 -4.22 0.86
N LEU A 90 12.75 -5.50 1.18
CA LEU A 90 12.09 -6.64 0.53
C LEU A 90 11.22 -7.49 1.48
N GLY A 91 11.31 -7.27 2.79
CA GLY A 91 10.65 -8.06 3.83
C GLY A 91 9.63 -7.29 4.66
N GLY A 92 8.96 -6.30 4.05
CA GLY A 92 7.92 -5.51 4.71
C GLY A 92 8.44 -4.71 5.91
N GLN A 93 7.54 -4.44 6.86
CA GLN A 93 7.88 -3.64 8.04
C GLN A 93 8.83 -4.38 8.98
N THR A 94 8.70 -5.71 9.07
CA THR A 94 9.59 -6.55 9.88
C THR A 94 11.05 -6.35 9.50
N ALA A 95 11.38 -6.37 8.21
CA ALA A 95 12.74 -6.18 7.73
C ALA A 95 13.29 -4.78 7.99
N LEU A 96 12.49 -3.73 7.74
CA LEU A 96 12.89 -2.34 8.01
C LEU A 96 13.19 -2.11 9.50
N ASN A 97 12.29 -2.54 10.38
CA ASN A 97 12.44 -2.38 11.83
C ASN A 97 13.70 -3.10 12.35
N LEU A 98 13.93 -4.33 11.91
CA LEU A 98 15.10 -5.11 12.32
C LEU A 98 16.41 -4.51 11.78
N ALA A 99 16.40 -3.99 10.56
CA ALA A 99 17.56 -3.32 9.98
C ALA A 99 17.92 -2.02 10.73
N LEU A 100 16.92 -1.21 11.08
CA LEU A 100 17.11 -0.03 11.92
C LEU A 100 17.58 -0.41 13.33
N GLU A 101 17.06 -1.49 13.91
CA GLU A 101 17.51 -1.98 15.21
C GLU A 101 18.99 -2.43 15.18
N LEU A 102 19.38 -3.16 14.14
CA LEU A 102 20.78 -3.56 13.90
C LEU A 102 21.71 -2.36 13.74
N ASP A 103 21.28 -1.33 13.01
CA ASP A 103 22.02 -0.09 12.83
C ASP A 103 22.18 0.69 14.14
N LYS A 104 21.06 0.93 14.85
CA LYS A 104 21.02 1.67 16.13
C LYS A 104 21.87 1.00 17.21
N LYS A 105 21.92 -0.34 17.24
CA LYS A 105 22.78 -1.11 18.15
C LYS A 105 24.24 -1.23 17.66
N GLY A 106 24.59 -0.61 16.54
CA GLY A 106 25.94 -0.56 15.99
C GLY A 106 26.44 -1.87 15.39
N VAL A 107 25.55 -2.84 15.14
CA VAL A 107 25.92 -4.16 14.58
C VAL A 107 26.42 -3.99 13.16
N LEU A 108 25.73 -3.23 12.31
CA LEU A 108 26.13 -3.02 10.92
C LEU A 108 27.54 -2.39 10.85
N LYS A 109 27.80 -1.37 11.68
CA LYS A 109 29.12 -0.75 11.82
C LYS A 109 30.18 -1.73 12.35
N LYS A 110 29.87 -2.52 13.38
CA LYS A 110 30.78 -3.51 13.99
C LYS A 110 31.25 -4.56 12.99
N TYR A 111 30.38 -4.97 12.07
CA TYR A 111 30.66 -6.01 11.08
C TYR A 111 30.97 -5.47 9.68
N ASN A 112 31.01 -4.15 9.50
CA ASN A 112 31.20 -3.46 8.23
C ASN A 112 30.20 -3.90 7.15
N VAL A 113 28.92 -3.94 7.53
CA VAL A 113 27.79 -4.26 6.64
C VAL A 113 27.16 -2.97 6.16
N GLU A 114 27.11 -2.76 4.84
CA GLU A 114 26.43 -1.61 4.24
C GLU A 114 24.92 -1.87 4.13
N MET A 115 24.09 -0.85 4.34
CA MET A 115 22.64 -0.94 4.10
C MET A 115 22.32 -0.40 2.71
N LEU A 116 21.87 -1.27 1.81
CA LEU A 116 21.58 -0.96 0.40
C LEU A 116 20.09 -0.82 0.12
N GLY A 117 19.76 -0.15 -0.99
CA GLY A 117 18.38 0.20 -1.36
C GLY A 117 17.90 1.43 -0.61
N ALA A 118 17.58 1.28 0.68
CA ALA A 118 17.22 2.38 1.56
C ALA A 118 18.11 2.38 2.80
N ASN A 119 18.84 3.47 3.01
CA ASN A 119 19.67 3.65 4.20
C ASN A 119 18.82 4.06 5.42
N PRO A 120 19.37 4.06 6.65
CA PRO A 120 18.60 4.41 7.85
C PRO A 120 17.95 5.80 7.79
N ALA A 121 18.62 6.79 7.21
CA ALA A 121 18.09 8.15 7.09
C ALA A 121 16.87 8.20 6.16
N VAL A 122 16.89 7.46 5.03
CA VAL A 122 15.77 7.35 4.09
C VAL A 122 14.59 6.64 4.72
N ILE A 123 14.84 5.53 5.42
CA ILE A 123 13.77 4.78 6.10
C ILE A 123 13.12 5.66 7.17
N GLU A 124 13.92 6.30 8.01
CA GLU A 124 13.40 7.20 9.04
C GLU A 124 12.68 8.43 8.46
N ALA A 125 13.16 8.98 7.34
CA ALA A 125 12.54 10.13 6.67
C ALA A 125 11.12 9.83 6.16
N ALA A 126 10.86 8.60 5.72
CA ALA A 126 9.55 8.20 5.21
C ALA A 126 8.63 7.59 6.29
N GLU A 127 9.17 6.82 7.23
CA GLU A 127 8.38 6.12 8.26
C GLU A 127 8.03 7.02 9.46
N ASP A 128 8.85 8.02 9.78
CA ASP A 128 8.52 9.01 10.81
C ASP A 128 7.61 10.09 10.23
N ARG A 129 6.36 10.10 10.70
CA ARG A 129 5.32 11.03 10.21
C ARG A 129 5.71 12.50 10.35
N PHE A 130 6.43 12.89 11.41
CA PHE A 130 6.84 14.29 11.59
C PHE A 130 7.94 14.66 10.61
N LYS A 131 8.94 13.78 10.43
CA LYS A 131 10.01 14.00 9.44
C LYS A 131 9.44 14.04 8.02
N PHE A 132 8.50 13.14 7.69
CA PHE A 132 7.87 13.10 6.39
C PHE A 132 7.07 14.38 6.12
N ARG A 133 6.32 14.89 7.10
CA ARG A 133 5.62 16.19 6.95
C ARG A 133 6.56 17.36 6.71
N THR A 134 7.68 17.43 7.43
CA THR A 134 8.70 18.46 7.16
C THR A 134 9.21 18.37 5.73
N ILE A 135 9.37 17.16 5.20
CA ILE A 135 9.75 16.95 3.79
C ILE A 135 8.66 17.43 2.83
N LEU A 136 7.38 17.15 3.14
CA LEU A 136 6.26 17.63 2.33
C LEU A 136 6.18 19.16 2.33
N ASP A 137 6.40 19.82 3.48
CA ASP A 137 6.46 21.28 3.60
C ASP A 137 7.55 21.88 2.72
N GLU A 138 8.75 21.27 2.71
CA GLU A 138 9.88 21.72 1.88
C GLU A 138 9.63 21.56 0.38
N VAL A 139 8.88 20.53 -0.01
CA VAL A 139 8.46 20.29 -1.40
C VAL A 139 7.26 21.18 -1.78
N GLY A 140 6.52 21.71 -0.80
CA GLY A 140 5.25 22.40 -1.03
C GLY A 140 4.08 21.46 -1.30
N ALA A 141 4.23 20.18 -0.98
CA ALA A 141 3.19 19.18 -1.09
C ALA A 141 2.22 19.30 0.10
N LYS A 142 0.93 19.25 -0.19
CA LYS A 142 -0.10 19.30 0.86
C LYS A 142 -0.27 17.93 1.51
N TYR A 143 -0.68 17.91 2.76
CA TYR A 143 -1.07 16.71 3.51
C TYR A 143 -2.26 17.06 4.43
N PRO A 144 -3.05 16.07 4.89
CA PRO A 144 -4.14 16.33 5.82
C PRO A 144 -3.60 17.04 7.07
N LYS A 145 -4.17 18.21 7.38
CA LYS A 145 -3.73 18.97 8.53
C LYS A 145 -4.02 18.19 9.80
N SER A 146 -3.12 18.24 10.76
CA SER A 146 -3.36 17.63 12.06
C SER A 146 -2.60 18.34 13.16
N GLU A 147 -3.11 18.26 14.37
CA GLU A 147 -2.46 18.79 15.56
C GLU A 147 -2.48 17.76 16.68
N MET A 148 -1.40 17.72 17.47
CA MET A 148 -1.37 16.92 18.68
C MET A 148 -2.04 17.72 19.80
N VAL A 149 -3.11 17.16 20.35
CA VAL A 149 -3.87 17.77 21.44
C VAL A 149 -3.63 17.03 22.74
N THR A 150 -3.41 17.77 23.81
CA THR A 150 -3.07 17.23 25.14
C THR A 150 -4.10 17.63 26.21
N SER A 151 -5.08 18.44 25.83
CA SER A 151 -6.19 18.85 26.68
C SER A 151 -7.48 18.96 25.86
N PHE A 152 -8.61 18.91 26.57
CA PHE A 152 -9.92 19.06 25.95
C PHE A 152 -10.08 20.44 25.29
N ASP A 153 -9.68 21.51 25.99
CA ASP A 153 -9.77 22.89 25.49
C ASP A 153 -8.93 23.09 24.22
N GLN A 154 -7.68 22.60 24.22
CA GLN A 154 -6.82 22.62 23.02
C GLN A 154 -7.49 21.87 21.87
N GLY A 155 -8.08 20.71 22.13
CA GLY A 155 -8.77 19.95 21.10
C GLY A 155 -10.00 20.66 20.52
N LEU A 156 -10.73 21.46 21.30
CA LEU A 156 -11.83 22.28 20.76
C LEU A 156 -11.31 23.40 19.84
N GLU A 157 -10.22 24.08 20.22
CA GLU A 157 -9.58 25.12 19.37
C GLU A 157 -9.10 24.53 18.03
N VAL A 158 -8.50 23.34 18.08
CA VAL A 158 -8.09 22.61 16.87
C VAL A 158 -9.28 22.25 16.00
N ALA A 159 -10.40 21.85 16.60
CA ALA A 159 -11.58 21.47 15.85
C ALA A 159 -12.25 22.66 15.14
N GLU A 160 -12.24 23.85 15.75
CA GLU A 160 -12.69 25.09 15.10
C GLU A 160 -11.82 25.45 13.89
N THR A 161 -10.52 25.12 13.94
CA THR A 161 -9.55 25.41 12.87
C THR A 161 -9.64 24.40 11.72
N LEU A 162 -9.78 23.11 12.04
CA LEU A 162 -9.76 22.03 11.05
C LEU A 162 -11.13 21.76 10.42
N GLY A 163 -12.22 21.96 11.15
CA GLY A 163 -13.58 21.68 10.68
C GLY A 163 -13.91 20.19 10.61
N TYR A 164 -15.20 19.87 10.60
CA TYR A 164 -15.70 18.49 10.64
C TYR A 164 -15.93 17.90 9.23
N PRO A 165 -15.83 16.56 9.05
CA PRO A 165 -15.49 15.57 10.07
C PRO A 165 -14.01 15.59 10.49
N LEU A 166 -13.72 15.16 11.72
CA LEU A 166 -12.37 15.07 12.28
C LEU A 166 -12.01 13.65 12.66
N ILE A 167 -10.75 13.28 12.45
CA ILE A 167 -10.21 11.99 12.87
C ILE A 167 -9.45 12.19 14.18
N LEU A 168 -9.80 11.41 15.21
CA LEU A 168 -9.07 11.36 16.48
C LEU A 168 -8.25 10.08 16.54
N ARG A 169 -6.95 10.20 16.84
CA ARG A 169 -6.04 9.07 17.05
C ARG A 169 -5.29 9.23 18.38
N PRO A 170 -5.74 8.56 19.45
CA PRO A 170 -5.01 8.53 20.72
C PRO A 170 -3.62 7.92 20.57
N ASN A 171 -2.63 8.57 21.16
CA ASN A 171 -1.25 8.11 21.07
C ASN A 171 -1.05 6.85 21.92
N TYR A 172 -0.12 5.98 21.51
CA TYR A 172 0.24 4.74 22.22
C TYR A 172 -0.92 3.77 22.53
N THR A 173 -2.04 3.86 21.81
CA THR A 173 -3.15 2.90 21.91
C THR A 173 -3.00 1.78 20.87
N LEU A 174 -3.40 0.56 21.24
CA LEU A 174 -3.38 -0.59 20.34
C LEU A 174 -4.72 -0.67 19.59
N GLY A 175 -4.66 -0.94 18.27
CA GLY A 175 -5.85 -1.21 17.45
C GLY A 175 -6.83 -0.04 17.30
N GLY A 176 -6.37 1.21 17.51
CA GLY A 176 -7.23 2.40 17.42
C GLY A 176 -8.18 2.58 18.60
N GLY A 177 -7.89 1.98 19.77
CA GLY A 177 -8.63 2.22 21.01
C GLY A 177 -8.77 3.71 21.28
N GLY A 178 -10.01 4.17 21.49
CA GLY A 178 -10.35 5.56 21.82
C GLY A 178 -10.31 6.51 20.63
N GLY A 179 -9.92 6.04 19.45
CA GLY A 179 -9.92 6.81 18.21
C GLY A 179 -11.22 6.64 17.42
N GLY A 180 -11.37 7.47 16.39
CA GLY A 180 -12.51 7.39 15.48
C GLY A 180 -12.70 8.65 14.66
N ILE A 181 -13.84 8.73 13.98
CA ILE A 181 -14.23 9.88 13.16
C ILE A 181 -15.41 10.57 13.85
N ALA A 182 -15.27 11.85 14.14
CA ALA A 182 -16.33 12.68 14.67
C ALA A 182 -16.93 13.53 13.54
N TYR A 183 -18.24 13.43 13.31
CA TYR A 183 -18.94 14.16 12.26
C TYR A 183 -19.59 15.45 12.77
N SER A 184 -19.74 15.58 14.09
CA SER A 184 -20.29 16.78 14.72
C SER A 184 -19.47 17.24 15.93
N PRO A 185 -19.61 18.50 16.37
CA PRO A 185 -18.98 19.01 17.58
C PRO A 185 -19.31 18.21 18.85
N GLU A 186 -20.54 17.71 18.95
CA GLU A 186 -21.00 16.93 20.11
C GLU A 186 -20.35 15.54 20.13
N GLU A 187 -20.30 14.87 18.98
CA GLU A 187 -19.57 13.61 18.82
C GLU A 187 -18.09 13.81 19.15
N TYR A 188 -17.48 14.85 18.59
CA TYR A 188 -16.07 15.16 18.79
C TYR A 188 -15.73 15.41 20.25
N SER A 189 -16.54 16.21 20.95
CA SER A 189 -16.32 16.50 22.37
C SER A 189 -16.34 15.21 23.21
N THR A 190 -17.29 14.32 22.92
CA THR A 190 -17.42 13.04 23.61
C THR A 190 -16.23 12.11 23.31
N MET A 191 -15.89 11.99 22.03
CA MET A 191 -14.80 11.15 21.56
C MET A 191 -13.44 11.67 22.04
N LEU A 192 -13.22 12.98 22.08
CA LEU A 192 -11.97 13.59 22.52
C LEU A 192 -11.70 13.32 24.00
N VAL A 193 -12.71 13.42 24.86
CA VAL A 193 -12.57 13.09 26.29
C VAL A 193 -12.16 11.63 26.46
N GLN A 194 -12.84 10.74 25.73
CA GLN A 194 -12.52 9.31 25.75
C GLN A 194 -11.11 9.05 25.20
N ALA A 195 -10.76 9.65 24.07
CA ALA A 195 -9.48 9.56 23.40
C ALA A 195 -8.31 9.99 24.31
N LEU A 196 -8.44 11.15 24.98
CA LEU A 196 -7.45 11.66 25.92
C LEU A 196 -7.31 10.75 27.14
N HIS A 197 -8.42 10.17 27.63
CA HIS A 197 -8.40 9.24 28.75
C HIS A 197 -7.77 7.89 28.40
N GLU A 198 -8.02 7.38 27.19
CA GLU A 198 -7.50 6.11 26.72
C GLU A 198 -6.02 6.18 26.32
N SER A 199 -5.53 7.34 25.90
CA SER A 199 -4.11 7.57 25.62
C SER A 199 -3.27 7.45 26.91
N PRO A 200 -2.28 6.53 26.98
CA PRO A 200 -1.37 6.42 28.12
C PRO A 200 -0.57 7.70 28.42
N THR A 201 -0.37 8.56 27.40
CA THR A 201 0.32 9.85 27.52
C THR A 201 -0.62 11.05 27.53
N THR A 202 -1.94 10.85 27.53
CA THR A 202 -2.93 11.92 27.40
C THR A 202 -2.69 12.80 26.15
N GLU A 203 -2.41 12.17 25.02
CA GLU A 203 -2.11 12.82 23.75
C GLU A 203 -3.00 12.22 22.66
N VAL A 204 -3.65 13.07 21.88
CA VAL A 204 -4.51 12.65 20.76
C VAL A 204 -4.09 13.43 19.53
N LEU A 205 -3.81 12.75 18.43
CA LEU A 205 -3.64 13.42 17.14
C LEU A 205 -5.02 13.67 16.54
N VAL A 206 -5.40 14.93 16.39
CA VAL A 206 -6.62 15.36 15.71
C VAL A 206 -6.28 15.77 14.29
N GLU A 207 -6.92 15.17 13.30
CA GLU A 207 -6.60 15.33 11.89
C GLU A 207 -7.84 15.66 11.05
N GLU A 208 -7.65 16.51 10.06
CA GLU A 208 -8.60 16.81 9.00
C GLU A 208 -9.04 15.51 8.31
N SER A 209 -10.34 15.32 8.16
CA SER A 209 -10.84 14.14 7.47
C SER A 209 -10.80 14.32 5.96
N ILE A 210 -10.15 13.38 5.30
CA ILE A 210 -10.22 13.17 3.85
C ILE A 210 -11.22 12.07 3.48
N LEU A 211 -12.15 11.71 4.38
CA LEU A 211 -13.16 10.68 4.11
C LEU A 211 -13.95 11.00 2.84
N GLY A 212 -14.07 10.03 1.94
CA GLY A 212 -14.79 10.21 0.67
C GLY A 212 -13.96 10.85 -0.44
N TRP A 213 -12.70 11.25 -0.18
CA TRP A 213 -11.80 11.69 -1.25
C TRP A 213 -11.39 10.51 -2.12
N LYS A 214 -11.04 10.78 -3.40
CA LYS A 214 -10.51 9.75 -4.30
C LYS A 214 -9.10 9.38 -3.87
N GLU A 215 -8.80 8.09 -3.73
CA GLU A 215 -7.47 7.63 -3.28
C GLU A 215 -6.68 7.01 -4.43
N PHE A 216 -5.41 7.41 -4.55
CA PHE A 216 -4.51 7.01 -5.62
C PHE A 216 -3.18 6.53 -5.05
N GLU A 217 -2.56 5.57 -5.74
CA GLU A 217 -1.23 5.09 -5.42
C GLU A 217 -0.33 5.15 -6.66
N LEU A 218 0.91 5.60 -6.49
CA LEU A 218 1.95 5.51 -7.53
C LEU A 218 3.05 4.57 -7.06
N GLU A 219 3.30 3.52 -7.83
CA GLU A 219 4.48 2.68 -7.72
C GLU A 219 5.59 3.29 -8.55
N VAL A 220 6.61 3.81 -7.87
CA VAL A 220 7.71 4.55 -8.49
C VAL A 220 9.02 3.79 -8.35
N MET A 221 9.91 4.03 -9.30
CA MET A 221 11.28 3.52 -9.25
C MET A 221 12.29 4.61 -9.57
N ARG A 222 13.44 4.54 -8.91
CA ARG A 222 14.55 5.46 -9.10
C ARG A 222 15.89 4.74 -9.09
N ASP A 223 16.82 5.20 -9.93
CA ASP A 223 18.21 4.75 -9.90
C ASP A 223 19.22 5.86 -9.57
N SER A 224 20.48 5.44 -9.38
CA SER A 224 21.60 6.29 -8.98
C SER A 224 21.97 7.37 -10.00
N SER A 225 21.47 7.32 -11.24
CA SER A 225 21.64 8.38 -12.22
C SER A 225 20.63 9.52 -12.06
N GLY A 226 19.64 9.34 -11.19
CA GLY A 226 18.50 10.23 -11.05
C GLY A 226 17.35 9.91 -12.00
N THR A 227 17.40 8.78 -12.73
CA THR A 227 16.27 8.34 -13.56
C THR A 227 15.10 7.99 -12.64
N PHE A 228 13.93 8.55 -12.92
CA PHE A 228 12.68 8.32 -12.20
C PHE A 228 11.61 7.82 -13.19
N VAL A 229 10.90 6.75 -12.82
CA VAL A 229 9.79 6.20 -13.61
C VAL A 229 8.62 5.85 -12.70
N VAL A 230 7.40 6.12 -13.17
CA VAL A 230 6.18 5.54 -12.59
C VAL A 230 5.93 4.18 -13.25
N VAL A 231 6.06 3.11 -12.48
CA VAL A 231 5.82 1.74 -12.97
C VAL A 231 4.33 1.47 -13.09
N CYS A 232 3.53 1.93 -12.12
CA CYS A 232 2.10 1.71 -12.13
C CYS A 232 1.39 2.80 -11.32
N SER A 233 0.20 3.15 -11.76
CA SER A 233 -0.71 4.08 -11.11
C SER A 233 -2.01 3.33 -10.81
N ILE A 234 -2.48 3.47 -9.59
CA ILE A 234 -3.62 2.72 -9.06
C ILE A 234 -4.66 3.73 -8.58
N GLU A 235 -5.92 3.51 -8.95
CA GLU A 235 -7.06 4.24 -8.40
C GLU A 235 -7.88 3.30 -7.52
N ASN A 236 -8.24 3.76 -6.32
CA ASN A 236 -9.08 3.01 -5.42
C ASN A 236 -10.55 3.21 -5.83
N PHE A 237 -11.29 2.12 -5.90
CA PHE A 237 -12.74 2.13 -6.09
C PHE A 237 -13.44 2.58 -4.80
N ASP A 238 -13.01 2.04 -3.65
CA ASP A 238 -13.45 2.53 -2.35
C ASP A 238 -12.70 3.82 -2.01
N PRO A 239 -13.39 4.90 -1.61
CA PRO A 239 -12.75 6.18 -1.33
C PRO A 239 -11.99 6.16 0.00
N CYS A 240 -11.21 7.22 0.25
CA CYS A 240 -10.48 7.42 1.50
C CYS A 240 -11.36 7.18 2.73
N GLY A 241 -10.80 6.45 3.69
CA GLY A 241 -11.52 5.91 4.86
C GLY A 241 -11.52 4.39 4.91
N VAL A 242 -11.28 3.74 3.77
CA VAL A 242 -10.98 2.32 3.65
C VAL A 242 -9.50 2.17 3.30
N HIS A 243 -8.76 1.37 4.07
CA HIS A 243 -7.36 1.10 3.79
C HIS A 243 -7.20 0.50 2.38
N THR A 244 -6.22 0.93 1.58
CA THR A 244 -5.97 0.41 0.20
C THR A 244 -5.91 -1.13 0.12
N GLY A 245 -5.47 -1.77 1.22
CA GLY A 245 -5.49 -3.23 1.40
C GLY A 245 -6.86 -3.86 1.48
N ASP A 246 -7.83 -3.16 2.04
CA ASP A 246 -9.25 -3.54 2.14
C ASP A 246 -10.13 -2.89 1.07
N SER A 247 -9.58 -2.01 0.24
CA SER A 247 -10.25 -1.42 -0.91
C SER A 247 -10.22 -2.33 -2.13
N ILE A 248 -11.26 -2.27 -2.95
CA ILE A 248 -11.17 -2.61 -4.37
C ILE A 248 -10.30 -1.55 -5.05
N THR A 249 -9.39 -1.97 -5.92
CA THR A 249 -8.50 -1.03 -6.64
C THR A 249 -8.36 -1.42 -8.11
N VAL A 250 -8.05 -0.44 -8.96
CA VAL A 250 -7.85 -0.63 -10.39
C VAL A 250 -6.54 -0.03 -10.90
N ALA A 251 -5.97 -0.66 -11.92
CA ALA A 251 -4.82 -0.13 -12.66
C ALA A 251 -5.08 -0.17 -14.18
N PRO A 252 -4.75 0.89 -14.94
CA PRO A 252 -4.26 2.18 -14.45
C PRO A 252 -5.36 2.99 -13.73
N GLN A 253 -5.04 4.19 -13.24
CA GLN A 253 -6.04 5.18 -12.83
C GLN A 253 -6.97 5.55 -13.99
N GLN A 254 -8.23 5.85 -13.70
CA GLN A 254 -9.31 6.06 -14.67
C GLN A 254 -9.80 7.51 -14.71
N THR A 255 -9.84 8.20 -13.57
CA THR A 255 -10.61 9.46 -13.43
C THR A 255 -9.78 10.71 -13.21
N LEU A 256 -8.47 10.65 -13.48
CA LEU A 256 -7.61 11.82 -13.56
C LEU A 256 -7.48 12.30 -15.00
N THR A 257 -7.59 13.60 -15.21
CA THR A 257 -7.10 14.21 -16.44
C THR A 257 -5.58 14.06 -16.51
N ASP A 258 -5.01 14.09 -17.73
CA ASP A 258 -3.56 14.02 -17.89
C ASP A 258 -2.84 15.11 -17.07
N ARG A 259 -3.39 16.33 -17.00
CA ARG A 259 -2.82 17.41 -16.17
C ARG A 259 -2.75 17.06 -14.69
N GLU A 260 -3.81 16.46 -14.14
CA GLU A 260 -3.82 16.05 -12.73
C GLU A 260 -2.84 14.89 -12.50
N TYR A 261 -2.77 13.94 -13.43
CA TYR A 261 -1.82 12.83 -13.36
C TYR A 261 -0.37 13.30 -13.44
N GLN A 262 -0.01 14.16 -14.41
CA GLN A 262 1.35 14.70 -14.51
C GLN A 262 1.72 15.50 -13.26
N ALA A 263 0.80 16.29 -12.71
CA ALA A 263 1.05 17.02 -11.46
C ALA A 263 1.29 16.08 -10.27
N MET A 264 0.55 14.97 -10.17
CA MET A 264 0.78 13.94 -9.14
C MET A 264 2.11 13.21 -9.35
N ARG A 265 2.45 12.87 -10.60
CA ARG A 265 3.71 12.25 -10.99
C ARG A 265 4.91 13.14 -10.65
N ASP A 266 4.84 14.43 -10.94
CA ASP A 266 5.92 15.38 -10.66
C ASP A 266 6.09 15.59 -9.15
N GLU A 267 4.99 15.68 -8.40
CA GLU A 267 5.02 15.75 -6.93
C GLU A 267 5.63 14.48 -6.31
N ALA A 268 5.28 13.29 -6.81
CA ALA A 268 5.90 12.02 -6.42
C ALA A 268 7.42 12.02 -6.65
N CYS A 269 7.88 12.56 -7.80
CA CYS A 269 9.30 12.72 -8.11
C CYS A 269 9.99 13.68 -7.13
N GLN A 270 9.36 14.79 -6.76
CA GLN A 270 9.91 15.73 -5.80
C GLN A 270 10.02 15.12 -4.38
N ILE A 271 8.99 14.38 -3.96
CA ILE A 271 8.96 13.70 -2.66
C ILE A 271 10.08 12.66 -2.56
N ILE A 272 10.19 11.74 -3.54
CA ILE A 272 11.23 10.70 -3.50
C ILE A 272 12.64 11.31 -3.54
N ASN A 273 12.81 12.43 -4.27
CA ASN A 273 14.04 13.20 -4.29
C ASN A 273 14.38 13.77 -2.91
N ARG A 274 13.40 14.34 -2.21
CA ARG A 274 13.63 15.00 -0.93
C ARG A 274 13.77 14.04 0.24
N VAL A 275 13.05 12.91 0.22
CA VAL A 275 13.24 11.77 1.13
C VAL A 275 14.65 11.18 0.98
N GLY A 276 15.28 11.35 -0.19
CA GLY A 276 16.65 10.92 -0.44
C GLY A 276 16.77 9.46 -0.85
N LEU A 277 15.69 8.83 -1.34
CA LEU A 277 15.75 7.49 -1.90
C LEU A 277 16.44 7.57 -3.28
N GLU A 278 17.69 7.11 -3.35
CA GLU A 278 18.51 7.19 -4.57
C GLU A 278 18.37 5.95 -5.47
N VAL A 279 18.17 4.77 -4.89
CA VAL A 279 18.08 3.49 -5.62
C VAL A 279 16.96 2.62 -5.08
N GLY A 280 16.09 2.11 -5.96
CA GLY A 280 15.03 1.17 -5.60
C GLY A 280 13.64 1.65 -6.00
N GLY A 281 12.63 1.12 -5.31
CA GLY A 281 11.23 1.47 -5.54
C GLY A 281 10.52 1.89 -4.26
N ALA A 282 9.44 2.63 -4.44
CA ALA A 282 8.56 3.08 -3.36
C ALA A 282 7.11 3.16 -3.84
N ASN A 283 6.19 3.06 -2.89
CA ASN A 283 4.77 3.35 -3.09
C ASN A 283 4.47 4.71 -2.47
N ILE A 284 3.82 5.61 -3.20
CA ILE A 284 3.37 6.92 -2.69
C ILE A 284 1.86 7.02 -2.84
N GLN A 285 1.18 7.40 -1.77
CA GLN A 285 -0.28 7.49 -1.71
C GLN A 285 -0.74 8.94 -1.70
N PHE A 286 -1.81 9.21 -2.44
CA PHE A 286 -2.41 10.53 -2.60
C PHE A 286 -3.92 10.44 -2.41
N ALA A 287 -4.52 11.50 -1.89
CA ALA A 287 -5.97 11.72 -1.96
C ALA A 287 -6.27 12.95 -2.80
N THR A 288 -7.33 12.91 -3.60
CA THR A 288 -7.82 14.05 -4.39
C THR A 288 -9.28 14.32 -4.08
N HIS A 289 -9.59 15.55 -3.69
CA HIS A 289 -10.95 15.99 -3.43
C HIS A 289 -11.77 15.92 -4.73
N PRO A 290 -12.92 15.23 -4.75
CA PRO A 290 -13.65 14.93 -5.99
C PRO A 290 -14.20 16.16 -6.71
N LEU A 291 -14.54 17.24 -5.98
CA LEU A 291 -15.10 18.47 -6.55
C LEU A 291 -14.07 19.57 -6.84
N THR A 292 -13.07 19.77 -5.98
CA THR A 292 -12.12 20.89 -6.09
C THR A 292 -10.84 20.50 -6.83
N GLY A 293 -10.53 19.21 -6.93
CA GLY A 293 -9.25 18.72 -7.45
C GLY A 293 -8.07 18.98 -6.51
N GLU A 294 -8.32 19.43 -5.28
CA GLU A 294 -7.27 19.56 -4.27
C GLU A 294 -6.66 18.20 -3.98
N ARG A 295 -5.33 18.12 -4.04
CA ARG A 295 -4.58 16.90 -3.80
C ARG A 295 -3.76 17.03 -2.53
N VAL A 296 -3.72 15.94 -1.77
CA VAL A 296 -2.87 15.78 -0.59
C VAL A 296 -2.10 14.47 -0.68
N VAL A 297 -0.92 14.44 -0.09
CA VAL A 297 -0.09 13.25 0.10
C VAL A 297 -0.49 12.59 1.42
N ILE A 298 -0.68 11.27 1.40
CA ILE A 298 -1.02 10.48 2.59
C ILE A 298 0.27 9.95 3.24
N GLU A 299 1.03 9.15 2.49
CA GLU A 299 2.26 8.51 2.96
C GLU A 299 3.15 8.07 1.79
N MET A 300 4.39 7.70 2.12
CA MET A 300 5.33 7.02 1.22
C MET A 300 5.93 5.82 1.94
N ASN A 301 5.94 4.67 1.27
CA ASN A 301 6.56 3.44 1.75
C ASN A 301 7.88 3.21 0.98
N PRO A 302 9.07 3.35 1.60
CA PRO A 302 10.38 3.29 0.93
C PRO A 302 10.87 1.85 0.71
N ARG A 303 9.96 0.96 0.28
CA ARG A 303 10.19 -0.47 0.12
C ARG A 303 9.20 -1.06 -0.88
N VAL A 304 9.41 -2.33 -1.23
CA VAL A 304 8.34 -3.10 -1.88
C VAL A 304 7.14 -3.25 -0.94
N SER A 305 5.97 -3.37 -1.54
CA SER A 305 4.67 -3.41 -0.88
C SER A 305 3.75 -4.44 -1.55
N ARG A 306 2.59 -4.68 -0.95
CA ARG A 306 1.48 -5.40 -1.61
C ARG A 306 1.11 -4.74 -2.94
N SER A 307 1.01 -3.41 -2.96
CA SER A 307 0.75 -2.62 -4.18
C SER A 307 1.85 -2.78 -5.23
N SER A 308 3.12 -2.92 -4.85
CA SER A 308 4.21 -3.20 -5.79
C SER A 308 4.12 -4.61 -6.40
N ALA A 309 3.63 -5.59 -5.64
CA ALA A 309 3.40 -6.94 -6.16
C ALA A 309 2.22 -6.96 -7.13
N LEU A 310 1.12 -6.27 -6.78
CA LEU A 310 -0.03 -6.02 -7.66
C LEU A 310 0.41 -5.31 -8.95
N ALA A 311 1.14 -4.20 -8.84
CA ALA A 311 1.66 -3.44 -9.98
C ALA A 311 2.60 -4.28 -10.86
N SER A 312 3.46 -5.11 -10.27
CA SER A 312 4.31 -6.02 -11.02
C SER A 312 3.50 -7.03 -11.84
N LYS A 313 2.38 -7.50 -11.29
CA LYS A 313 1.46 -8.40 -12.00
C LYS A 313 0.62 -7.68 -13.04
N ALA A 314 0.19 -6.46 -12.76
CA ALA A 314 -0.60 -5.64 -13.67
C ALA A 314 0.21 -5.25 -14.92
N THR A 315 1.46 -4.85 -14.73
CA THR A 315 2.29 -4.28 -15.80
C THR A 315 3.26 -5.27 -16.42
N GLY A 316 3.53 -6.39 -15.74
CA GLY A 316 4.60 -7.30 -16.09
C GLY A 316 6.02 -6.76 -15.80
N PHE A 317 6.15 -5.57 -15.21
CA PHE A 317 7.41 -5.01 -14.76
C PHE A 317 7.81 -5.62 -13.40
N PRO A 318 8.93 -6.35 -13.28
CA PRO A 318 9.26 -7.07 -12.05
C PRO A 318 9.94 -6.16 -11.01
N ILE A 319 9.16 -5.35 -10.29
CA ILE A 319 9.66 -4.28 -9.40
C ILE A 319 10.71 -4.81 -8.40
N ALA A 320 10.42 -5.89 -7.68
CA ALA A 320 11.33 -6.43 -6.66
C ALA A 320 12.68 -6.91 -7.26
N LYS A 321 12.65 -7.55 -8.43
CA LYS A 321 13.86 -7.93 -9.18
C LYS A 321 14.69 -6.69 -9.52
N ILE A 322 14.07 -5.68 -10.13
CA ILE A 322 14.78 -4.48 -10.58
C ILE A 322 15.30 -3.70 -9.37
N ALA A 323 14.50 -3.52 -8.31
CA ALA A 323 14.92 -2.84 -7.09
C ALA A 323 16.16 -3.51 -6.45
N ALA A 324 16.22 -4.84 -6.41
CA ALA A 324 17.38 -5.56 -5.91
C ALA A 324 18.64 -5.32 -6.77
N LEU A 325 18.50 -5.28 -8.09
CA LEU A 325 19.61 -4.99 -9.01
C LEU A 325 20.08 -3.53 -8.91
N LEU A 326 19.16 -2.58 -8.79
CA LEU A 326 19.50 -1.17 -8.55
C LEU A 326 20.25 -0.99 -7.23
N ALA A 327 19.84 -1.70 -6.16
CA ALA A 327 20.49 -1.66 -4.87
C ALA A 327 21.97 -2.09 -4.91
N VAL A 328 22.35 -2.97 -5.85
CA VAL A 328 23.74 -3.41 -6.04
C VAL A 328 24.48 -2.64 -7.14
N GLY A 329 23.94 -1.51 -7.61
CA GLY A 329 24.63 -0.53 -8.43
C GLY A 329 24.21 -0.45 -9.89
N TYR A 330 23.27 -1.28 -10.35
CA TYR A 330 22.73 -1.15 -11.71
C TYR A 330 21.92 0.14 -11.87
N GLN A 331 21.78 0.57 -13.11
CA GLN A 331 20.88 1.64 -13.54
C GLN A 331 19.78 1.08 -14.45
N LEU A 332 18.62 1.73 -14.50
CA LEU A 332 17.43 1.27 -15.22
C LEU A 332 17.70 1.07 -16.72
N HIS A 333 18.59 1.87 -17.31
CA HIS A 333 18.93 1.74 -18.73
C HIS A 333 19.82 0.53 -19.04
N GLU A 334 20.48 -0.05 -18.03
CA GLU A 334 21.37 -1.22 -18.18
C GLU A 334 20.60 -2.54 -18.09
N LEU A 335 19.44 -2.51 -17.46
CA LEU A 335 18.59 -3.68 -17.24
C LEU A 335 17.60 -3.84 -18.39
N LYS A 336 17.42 -5.08 -18.86
CA LYS A 336 16.46 -5.41 -19.91
C LYS A 336 15.08 -5.71 -19.34
N ASN A 337 14.05 -5.31 -20.06
CA ASN A 337 12.68 -5.73 -19.80
C ASN A 337 12.52 -7.25 -20.05
N ASP A 338 12.05 -7.98 -19.04
CA ASP A 338 11.93 -9.45 -19.07
C ASP A 338 10.94 -9.96 -20.13
N ILE A 339 9.89 -9.18 -20.43
CA ILE A 339 8.81 -9.56 -21.34
C ILE A 339 9.18 -9.23 -22.78
N THR A 340 9.53 -7.97 -23.07
CA THR A 340 9.86 -7.54 -24.43
C THR A 340 11.26 -8.00 -24.85
N LYS A 341 12.18 -8.22 -23.89
CA LYS A 341 13.59 -8.64 -24.05
C LYS A 341 14.47 -7.68 -24.86
N VAL A 342 13.90 -6.66 -25.48
CA VAL A 342 14.58 -5.72 -26.40
C VAL A 342 14.60 -4.29 -25.90
N THR A 343 13.71 -3.92 -24.98
CA THR A 343 13.68 -2.58 -24.38
C THR A 343 14.39 -2.58 -23.01
N PRO A 344 14.99 -1.45 -22.59
CA PRO A 344 15.50 -1.30 -21.23
C PRO A 344 14.35 -1.22 -20.21
N THR A 345 14.68 -1.18 -18.91
CA THR A 345 13.69 -0.96 -17.83
C THR A 345 13.52 0.52 -17.45
N CYS A 346 14.23 1.45 -18.10
CA CYS A 346 14.02 2.90 -17.96
C CYS A 346 12.82 3.39 -18.79
N TYR A 347 11.63 2.86 -18.53
CA TYR A 347 10.38 3.25 -19.18
C TYR A 347 9.19 3.17 -18.20
N GLU A 348 8.11 3.88 -18.53
CA GLU A 348 6.84 3.77 -17.83
C GLU A 348 5.92 2.81 -18.61
N PRO A 349 5.43 1.69 -18.01
CA PRO A 349 4.50 0.78 -18.67
C PRO A 349 3.20 1.47 -19.11
N SER A 350 2.70 1.07 -20.28
CA SER A 350 1.38 1.44 -20.78
C SER A 350 0.54 0.17 -20.92
N LEU A 351 -0.65 0.18 -20.33
CA LEU A 351 -1.56 -0.97 -20.31
C LEU A 351 -2.69 -0.73 -21.31
N ASP A 352 -2.96 -1.72 -22.17
CA ASP A 352 -4.09 -1.72 -23.09
C ASP A 352 -5.28 -2.53 -22.54
N TYR A 353 -5.32 -2.69 -21.23
CA TYR A 353 -6.32 -3.41 -20.45
C TYR A 353 -6.49 -2.75 -19.07
N VAL A 354 -7.55 -3.13 -18.36
CA VAL A 354 -7.81 -2.76 -16.97
C VAL A 354 -7.51 -3.96 -16.08
N VAL A 355 -6.88 -3.69 -14.96
CA VAL A 355 -6.65 -4.66 -13.87
C VAL A 355 -7.53 -4.27 -12.70
N THR A 356 -8.19 -5.24 -12.08
CA THR A 356 -9.02 -5.03 -10.88
C THR A 356 -8.55 -5.96 -9.79
N LYS A 357 -8.25 -5.41 -8.62
CA LYS A 357 -7.98 -6.14 -7.39
C LYS A 357 -9.20 -6.06 -6.48
N ILE A 358 -9.60 -7.18 -5.88
CA ILE A 358 -10.62 -7.22 -4.83
C ILE A 358 -10.05 -7.94 -3.61
N PRO A 359 -10.19 -7.38 -2.39
CA PRO A 359 -9.73 -8.01 -1.16
C PRO A 359 -10.62 -9.19 -0.76
N HIS A 360 -10.00 -10.19 -0.16
CA HIS A 360 -10.67 -11.36 0.39
C HIS A 360 -10.75 -11.28 1.91
N PHE A 361 -11.95 -11.44 2.48
CA PHE A 361 -12.21 -11.37 3.92
C PHE A 361 -12.68 -12.71 4.47
N ALA A 362 -12.42 -12.96 5.77
CA ALA A 362 -12.83 -14.16 6.49
C ALA A 362 -13.57 -13.86 7.81
N PHE A 363 -14.42 -12.82 7.82
CA PHE A 363 -15.17 -12.38 9.01
C PHE A 363 -16.01 -13.50 9.65
N GLU A 364 -16.49 -14.46 8.85
CA GLU A 364 -17.24 -15.63 9.33
C GLU A 364 -16.47 -16.49 10.34
N LYS A 365 -15.13 -16.40 10.35
CA LYS A 365 -14.27 -17.09 11.33
C LYS A 365 -14.12 -16.33 12.65
N PHE A 366 -14.61 -15.09 12.73
CA PHE A 366 -14.41 -14.17 13.86
C PHE A 366 -15.75 -13.55 14.30
N THR A 367 -16.60 -14.35 14.95
CA THR A 367 -17.99 -13.96 15.31
C THR A 367 -18.13 -12.72 16.19
N GLY A 368 -17.09 -12.34 16.94
CA GLY A 368 -17.07 -11.10 17.75
C GLY A 368 -16.59 -9.85 17.00
N SER A 369 -16.08 -10.00 15.77
CA SER A 369 -15.53 -8.91 14.98
C SER A 369 -16.62 -8.29 14.10
N LYS A 370 -16.70 -6.95 14.12
CA LYS A 370 -17.62 -6.21 13.24
C LYS A 370 -17.08 -6.18 11.80
N ASP A 371 -17.93 -6.55 10.84
CA ASP A 371 -17.69 -6.41 9.40
C ASP A 371 -17.88 -4.95 8.97
N ILE A 372 -16.91 -4.12 9.35
CA ILE A 372 -16.81 -2.71 8.99
C ILE A 372 -15.37 -2.47 8.54
N LEU A 373 -15.18 -1.93 7.35
CA LEU A 373 -13.86 -1.59 6.84
C LEU A 373 -13.47 -0.18 7.29
N THR A 374 -12.20 -0.01 7.65
CA THR A 374 -11.65 1.24 8.14
C THR A 374 -10.25 1.43 7.56
N THR A 375 -9.49 2.40 8.09
CA THR A 375 -8.06 2.57 7.78
C THR A 375 -7.17 1.44 8.33
N GLN A 376 -7.71 0.50 9.12
CA GLN A 376 -6.99 -0.70 9.53
C GLN A 376 -7.41 -1.89 8.66
N MET A 377 -6.44 -2.50 7.99
CA MET A 377 -6.65 -3.67 7.14
C MET A 377 -7.17 -4.88 7.93
N LYS A 378 -8.16 -5.58 7.36
CA LYS A 378 -8.82 -6.79 7.89
C LYS A 378 -8.91 -7.92 6.88
N SER A 379 -8.62 -7.65 5.61
CA SER A 379 -8.54 -8.67 4.57
C SER A 379 -7.39 -9.65 4.82
N VAL A 380 -7.60 -10.90 4.43
CA VAL A 380 -6.67 -12.02 4.61
C VAL A 380 -5.96 -12.42 3.31
N GLY A 381 -6.31 -11.76 2.21
CA GLY A 381 -5.79 -12.01 0.89
C GLY A 381 -6.45 -11.09 -0.14
N GLU A 382 -6.15 -11.31 -1.41
CA GLU A 382 -6.69 -10.53 -2.52
C GLU A 382 -6.72 -11.37 -3.80
N VAL A 383 -7.62 -11.01 -4.71
CA VAL A 383 -7.70 -11.58 -6.06
C VAL A 383 -7.44 -10.47 -7.06
N MET A 384 -6.88 -10.82 -8.21
CA MET A 384 -6.60 -9.90 -9.31
C MET A 384 -7.16 -10.47 -10.61
N ALA A 385 -7.86 -9.64 -11.38
CA ALA A 385 -8.28 -9.98 -12.73
C ALA A 385 -7.84 -8.92 -13.73
N ILE A 386 -7.78 -9.32 -15.01
CA ILE A 386 -7.44 -8.46 -16.14
C ILE A 386 -8.58 -8.56 -17.15
N GLY A 387 -9.06 -7.42 -17.65
CA GLY A 387 -10.07 -7.34 -18.71
C GLY A 387 -9.76 -6.21 -19.68
N ARG A 388 -10.27 -6.29 -20.91
CA ARG A 388 -10.15 -5.22 -21.93
C ARG A 388 -11.00 -4.00 -21.58
N THR A 389 -11.96 -4.16 -20.68
CA THR A 389 -12.79 -3.10 -20.11
C THR A 389 -12.86 -3.25 -18.59
N PHE A 390 -13.29 -2.19 -17.90
CA PHE A 390 -13.53 -2.25 -16.46
C PHE A 390 -14.58 -3.30 -16.11
N GLN A 391 -15.71 -3.37 -16.83
CA GLN A 391 -16.76 -4.36 -16.56
C GLN A 391 -16.21 -5.79 -16.62
N GLU A 392 -15.46 -6.12 -17.67
CA GLU A 392 -14.88 -7.46 -17.82
C GLU A 392 -13.91 -7.77 -16.67
N SER A 393 -13.03 -6.83 -16.34
CA SER A 393 -12.05 -7.00 -15.26
C SER A 393 -12.73 -7.16 -13.90
N MET A 394 -13.68 -6.29 -13.57
CA MET A 394 -14.46 -6.35 -12.32
C MET A 394 -15.22 -7.67 -12.19
N MET A 395 -15.94 -8.08 -13.24
CA MET A 395 -16.72 -9.33 -13.23
C MET A 395 -15.84 -10.56 -13.04
N LYS A 396 -14.68 -10.62 -13.70
CA LYS A 396 -13.70 -11.70 -13.51
C LYS A 396 -13.12 -11.70 -12.10
N ALA A 397 -12.85 -10.52 -11.52
CA ALA A 397 -12.36 -10.42 -10.15
C ALA A 397 -13.43 -10.91 -9.14
N LEU A 398 -14.69 -10.49 -9.29
CA LEU A 398 -15.80 -10.96 -8.45
C LEU A 398 -15.99 -12.48 -8.53
N ALA A 399 -15.91 -13.05 -9.74
CA ALA A 399 -15.99 -14.50 -9.94
C ALA A 399 -14.82 -15.25 -9.28
N SER A 400 -13.63 -14.63 -9.24
CA SER A 400 -12.41 -15.24 -8.69
C SER A 400 -12.32 -15.15 -7.17
N LEU A 401 -13.27 -14.49 -6.49
CA LEU A 401 -13.28 -14.38 -5.02
C LEU A 401 -13.48 -15.70 -4.30
N GLU A 402 -13.88 -16.76 -5.00
CA GLU A 402 -14.17 -18.10 -4.42
C GLU A 402 -15.24 -18.05 -3.30
N LYS A 403 -16.06 -16.99 -3.25
CA LYS A 403 -17.14 -16.83 -2.27
C LYS A 403 -18.50 -17.25 -2.79
N ASN A 404 -18.79 -17.01 -4.05
CA ASN A 404 -20.11 -17.22 -4.65
C ASN A 404 -19.97 -17.78 -6.06
N ALA A 405 -20.71 -18.85 -6.37
CA ALA A 405 -20.71 -19.47 -7.70
C ALA A 405 -21.21 -18.52 -8.80
N GLU A 406 -22.08 -17.57 -8.46
CA GLU A 406 -22.72 -16.63 -9.39
C GLU A 406 -21.92 -15.34 -9.61
N ALA A 407 -20.79 -15.14 -8.90
CA ALA A 407 -19.99 -13.90 -8.83
C ALA A 407 -20.73 -12.68 -8.24
N ILE A 408 -21.94 -12.37 -8.71
CA ILE A 408 -22.84 -11.32 -8.21
C ILE A 408 -24.12 -11.95 -7.63
N PRO A 409 -24.05 -12.51 -6.41
CA PRO A 409 -25.23 -13.11 -5.78
C PRO A 409 -26.36 -12.07 -5.62
N ILE A 410 -27.60 -12.55 -5.64
CA ILE A 410 -28.74 -11.77 -5.16
C ILE A 410 -28.70 -11.78 -3.63
N VAL A 411 -28.61 -10.60 -3.02
CA VAL A 411 -28.61 -10.42 -1.56
C VAL A 411 -29.89 -9.72 -1.13
N GLU A 412 -30.32 -9.94 0.12
CA GLU A 412 -31.39 -9.15 0.72
C GLU A 412 -30.92 -7.70 0.83
N PHE A 413 -31.65 -6.79 0.19
CA PHE A 413 -31.23 -5.39 0.09
C PHE A 413 -31.30 -4.70 1.45
N ASP A 414 -30.12 -4.39 1.98
CA ASP A 414 -29.94 -3.57 3.17
C ASP A 414 -29.22 -2.26 2.78
N MET A 415 -29.88 -1.14 3.05
CA MET A 415 -29.37 0.20 2.76
C MET A 415 -28.20 0.57 3.69
N GLU A 416 -28.17 0.08 4.93
CA GLU A 416 -27.07 0.36 5.87
C GLU A 416 -25.74 -0.23 5.37
N LYS A 417 -25.81 -1.37 4.68
CA LYS A 417 -24.67 -2.05 4.04
C LYS A 417 -24.07 -1.30 2.85
N ILE A 418 -24.71 -0.22 2.39
CA ILE A 418 -24.17 0.68 1.36
C ILE A 418 -23.50 1.88 2.03
N SER A 419 -24.15 2.45 3.04
CA SER A 419 -23.67 3.65 3.75
C SER A 419 -22.33 3.45 4.46
N TYR A 420 -22.05 2.23 4.95
CA TYR A 420 -20.79 1.92 5.62
C TYR A 420 -19.96 0.92 4.81
N PRO A 421 -18.66 1.17 4.60
CA PRO A 421 -17.75 0.19 4.03
C PRO A 421 -17.76 -1.14 4.81
N ASN A 422 -18.00 -2.24 4.11
CA ASN A 422 -18.03 -3.60 4.66
C ASN A 422 -17.67 -4.61 3.57
N SER A 423 -17.39 -5.86 3.95
CA SER A 423 -16.94 -6.91 3.03
C SER A 423 -17.97 -7.30 1.95
N GLN A 424 -19.23 -6.87 2.10
CA GLN A 424 -20.35 -7.21 1.23
C GLN A 424 -20.85 -6.02 0.41
N ARG A 425 -20.29 -4.81 0.62
CA ARG A 425 -20.82 -3.55 0.08
C ARG A 425 -21.01 -3.61 -1.44
N ILE A 426 -20.08 -4.22 -2.17
CA ILE A 426 -20.17 -4.34 -3.63
C ILE A 426 -21.45 -5.05 -4.08
N TRP A 427 -21.86 -6.14 -3.42
CA TRP A 427 -23.09 -6.86 -3.79
C TRP A 427 -24.34 -6.05 -3.46
N HIS A 428 -24.32 -5.30 -2.36
CA HIS A 428 -25.40 -4.38 -2.02
C HIS A 428 -25.52 -3.23 -3.03
N ILE A 429 -24.41 -2.73 -3.59
CA ILE A 429 -24.43 -1.72 -4.67
C ILE A 429 -25.09 -2.30 -5.94
N PHE A 430 -24.75 -3.52 -6.35
CA PHE A 430 -25.46 -4.20 -7.46
C PHE A 430 -26.97 -4.32 -7.16
N GLN A 431 -27.31 -4.71 -5.92
CA GLN A 431 -28.71 -4.86 -5.51
C GLN A 431 -29.46 -3.52 -5.46
N ALA A 432 -28.80 -2.41 -5.10
CA ALA A 432 -29.38 -1.08 -5.12
C ALA A 432 -29.83 -0.67 -6.53
N PHE A 433 -28.97 -0.87 -7.53
CA PHE A 433 -29.34 -0.61 -8.92
C PHE A 433 -30.48 -1.53 -9.39
N ARG A 434 -30.47 -2.82 -9.02
CA ARG A 434 -31.60 -3.74 -9.30
C ARG A 434 -32.92 -3.28 -8.65
N HIS A 435 -32.85 -2.53 -7.55
CA HIS A 435 -34.01 -1.93 -6.87
C HIS A 435 -34.38 -0.54 -7.42
N GLY A 436 -33.71 -0.07 -8.47
CA GLY A 436 -33.99 1.21 -9.11
C GLY A 436 -33.49 2.44 -8.33
N LEU A 437 -32.54 2.28 -7.40
CA LEU A 437 -31.90 3.44 -6.79
C LEU A 437 -31.05 4.17 -7.84
N GLY A 438 -31.21 5.50 -7.91
CA GLY A 438 -30.44 6.33 -8.82
C GLY A 438 -28.97 6.43 -8.42
N LEU A 439 -28.10 6.63 -9.42
CA LEU A 439 -26.66 6.76 -9.23
C LEU A 439 -26.28 7.82 -8.18
N ASP A 440 -26.93 8.99 -8.22
CA ASP A 440 -26.65 10.09 -7.29
C ASP A 440 -26.87 9.70 -5.82
N ILE A 441 -27.90 8.86 -5.56
CA ILE A 441 -28.21 8.39 -4.21
C ILE A 441 -27.09 7.43 -3.73
N ILE A 442 -26.70 6.49 -4.58
CA ILE A 442 -25.64 5.52 -4.25
C ILE A 442 -24.29 6.25 -4.09
N GLN A 443 -24.01 7.23 -4.94
CA GLN A 443 -22.81 8.07 -4.85
C GLN A 443 -22.79 8.85 -3.54
N GLN A 444 -23.90 9.48 -3.16
CA GLN A 444 -23.98 10.24 -1.91
C GLN A 444 -23.73 9.35 -0.68
N MET A 445 -24.20 8.10 -0.71
CA MET A 445 -24.03 7.15 0.39
C MET A 445 -22.63 6.51 0.45
N THR A 446 -22.01 6.24 -0.70
CA THR A 446 -20.76 5.46 -0.78
C THR A 446 -19.51 6.31 -0.97
N GLN A 447 -19.68 7.52 -1.51
CA GLN A 447 -18.67 8.44 -2.02
C GLN A 447 -17.76 7.82 -3.11
N ILE A 448 -18.16 6.67 -3.68
CA ILE A 448 -17.45 6.06 -4.81
C ILE A 448 -17.54 6.98 -6.02
N THR A 449 -16.44 7.11 -6.77
CA THR A 449 -16.40 7.96 -7.97
C THR A 449 -17.51 7.57 -8.97
N PRO A 450 -18.33 8.52 -9.45
CA PRO A 450 -19.49 8.25 -10.33
C PRO A 450 -19.17 7.31 -11.49
N TRP A 451 -18.03 7.50 -12.15
CA TRP A 451 -17.60 6.69 -13.29
C TRP A 451 -17.66 5.18 -13.01
N PHE A 452 -17.24 4.72 -11.83
CA PHE A 452 -17.30 3.30 -11.47
C PHE A 452 -18.73 2.82 -11.26
N LEU A 453 -19.58 3.66 -10.64
CA LEU A 453 -20.99 3.35 -10.41
C LEU A 453 -21.77 3.25 -11.72
N GLU A 454 -21.50 4.12 -12.69
CA GLU A 454 -22.07 4.05 -14.05
C GLU A 454 -21.75 2.71 -14.74
N GLN A 455 -20.52 2.20 -14.56
CA GLN A 455 -20.15 0.90 -15.13
C GLN A 455 -20.91 -0.26 -14.46
N ILE A 456 -21.12 -0.19 -13.14
CA ILE A 456 -21.91 -1.18 -12.40
C ILE A 456 -23.38 -1.12 -12.82
N GLU A 457 -23.96 0.07 -12.93
CA GLU A 457 -25.33 0.27 -13.42
C GLU A 457 -25.50 -0.33 -14.82
N THR A 458 -24.53 -0.11 -15.71
CA THR A 458 -24.54 -0.69 -17.07
C THR A 458 -24.54 -2.22 -17.03
N ILE A 459 -23.79 -2.85 -16.11
CA ILE A 459 -23.81 -4.30 -15.94
C ILE A 459 -25.21 -4.78 -15.51
N VAL A 460 -25.84 -4.08 -14.56
CA VAL A 460 -27.19 -4.40 -14.08
C VAL A 460 -28.24 -4.24 -15.20
N GLN A 461 -28.19 -3.14 -15.95
CA GLN A 461 -29.07 -2.92 -17.10
C GLN A 461 -28.90 -4.03 -18.16
N PHE A 462 -27.66 -4.48 -18.39
CA PHE A 462 -27.39 -5.60 -19.29
C PHE A 462 -27.97 -6.93 -18.75
N GLU A 463 -27.90 -7.16 -17.43
CA GLU A 463 -28.52 -8.33 -16.76
C GLU A 463 -30.03 -8.43 -17.06
N GLU A 464 -30.75 -7.30 -17.07
CA GLU A 464 -32.19 -7.25 -17.35
C GLU A 464 -32.56 -7.71 -18.76
N THR A 465 -31.64 -7.57 -19.73
CA THR A 465 -31.88 -8.02 -21.11
C THR A 465 -32.06 -9.54 -21.20
N PHE A 466 -31.44 -10.30 -20.29
CA PHE A 466 -31.60 -11.76 -20.22
C PHE A 466 -32.94 -12.16 -19.59
N LYS A 467 -33.44 -11.38 -18.62
CA LYS A 467 -34.73 -11.64 -17.95
C LYS A 467 -35.93 -11.40 -18.86
N ASN A 468 -35.82 -10.47 -19.80
CA ASN A 468 -36.86 -10.17 -20.79
C ASN A 468 -36.80 -11.06 -22.04
N SER A 469 -35.84 -12.00 -22.09
CA SER A 469 -35.64 -12.93 -23.23
C SER A 469 -36.21 -14.34 -22.97
N GLU A 470 -36.73 -14.60 -21.77
CA GLU A 470 -37.60 -15.74 -21.42
C GLU A 470 -39.08 -15.34 -21.49
#